data_AF-A0AAV9RY51-F1
#
_entry.id   AF-A0AAV9RY51-F1
#
_cell.length_a   1.000
_cell.length_b   1.000
_cell.length_c   1.000
_cell.angle_alpha   90.00
_cell.angle_beta   90.00
_cell.angle_gamma   90.00
#
_symmetry.space_group_name_H-M   'P 1'
#
loop_
_entity.id
_entity.type
_entity.pdbx_description
1 polymer ?
#
loop_
_entity_poly.entity_id
_entity_poly.type
_entity_poly.pdbx_seq_one_letter_code
_entity_poly.pdbx_strand_id
1 'polypeptide(L)'
;MEGLKTTSPGWPDVLAPSCVSLGCRILFVVEANLNGEMNLKIETDLVSATTHFKDLGNPPWGDESSQDGGPSQSRDPELMAQATVDIRKLQQFLVGQQVNPSKAMCNIVHQNVVHLILLHEDVSLQYFIPAVA
;
A
#
# COMPACT_ATOMS: atom_id res chain seq x y z
N MET A 1 10.57 -29.92 11.48
CA MET A 1 11.35 -29.76 10.24
C MET A 1 11.29 -28.28 9.87
N GLU A 2 12.44 -27.66 10.07
CA GLU A 2 12.96 -26.35 9.65
C GLU A 2 11.98 -25.32 9.08
N GLY A 3 11.58 -24.38 9.94
CA GLY A 3 10.98 -23.11 9.53
C GLY A 3 12.08 -22.16 9.05
N LEU A 4 11.98 -21.70 7.80
CA LEU A 4 12.82 -20.62 7.29
C LEU A 4 12.47 -19.32 8.04
N LYS A 5 13.32 -18.95 8.99
CA LYS A 5 13.28 -17.65 9.67
C LYS A 5 14.10 -16.68 8.83
N THR A 6 13.45 -15.88 7.99
CA THR A 6 14.11 -14.77 7.28
C THR A 6 14.44 -13.69 8.31
N THR A 7 15.68 -13.71 8.82
CA THR A 7 16.22 -12.66 9.68
C THR A 7 16.86 -11.61 8.78
N SER A 8 16.06 -10.94 7.97
CA SER A 8 16.46 -9.69 7.32
C SER A 8 16.06 -8.54 8.26
N PRO A 9 16.93 -7.56 8.51
CA PRO A 9 16.52 -6.36 9.21
C PRO A 9 15.39 -5.72 8.41
N GLY A 10 14.19 -5.70 9.01
CA GLY A 10 13.01 -5.11 8.41
C GLY A 10 13.31 -3.66 8.05
N TRP A 11 12.93 -3.28 6.84
CA TRP A 11 13.21 -1.96 6.27
C TRP A 11 12.67 -0.73 7.03
N PRO A 12 11.76 -0.78 8.05
CA PRO A 12 11.53 0.42 8.85
C PRO A 12 12.71 0.80 9.77
N ASP A 13 13.63 -0.12 10.11
CA ASP A 13 14.67 0.16 11.13
C ASP A 13 15.91 0.89 10.59
N VAL A 14 16.28 0.70 9.31
CA VAL A 14 17.58 1.18 8.79
C VAL A 14 17.48 2.56 8.13
N LEU A 15 16.34 2.90 7.52
CA LEU A 15 16.17 4.14 6.75
C LEU A 15 15.36 5.23 7.48
N ALA A 16 14.55 4.86 8.48
CA ALA A 16 13.75 5.83 9.21
C ALA A 16 14.56 6.80 10.11
N PRO A 17 15.67 6.41 10.77
CA PRO A 17 16.37 7.33 11.67
C PRO A 17 17.23 8.38 10.95
N SER A 18 17.81 8.04 9.79
CA SER A 18 18.81 8.88 9.11
C SER A 18 18.21 9.95 8.21
N CYS A 19 17.04 9.72 7.61
CA CYS A 19 16.41 10.71 6.72
C CYS A 19 15.57 11.76 7.47
N VAL A 20 15.03 11.44 8.66
CA VAL A 20 14.19 12.36 9.46
C VAL A 20 15.00 13.53 10.04
N SER A 21 16.32 13.38 10.19
CA SER A 21 17.20 14.34 10.88
C SER A 21 17.75 15.47 10.00
N LEU A 22 17.43 15.51 8.69
CA LEU A 22 18.02 16.45 7.73
C LEU A 22 17.08 17.52 7.17
N GLY A 23 15.80 17.55 7.55
CA GLY A 23 14.83 18.48 6.96
C GLY A 23 14.47 18.19 5.50
N CYS A 24 14.84 17.00 4.99
CA CYS A 24 14.47 16.52 3.67
C CYS A 24 12.95 16.33 3.55
N ARG A 25 12.39 16.70 2.40
CA ARG A 25 11.02 16.30 2.06
C ARG A 25 11.04 14.82 1.74
N ILE A 26 10.27 14.03 2.49
CA ILE A 26 10.10 12.59 2.25
C ILE A 26 8.68 12.39 1.76
N LEU A 27 8.52 11.94 0.52
CA LEU A 27 7.24 11.57 -0.06
C LEU A 27 7.14 10.06 -0.11
N PHE A 28 6.02 9.53 0.39
CA PHE A 28 5.72 8.11 0.29
C PHE A 28 4.55 7.92 -0.66
N VAL A 29 4.81 7.35 -1.84
CA VAL A 29 3.78 7.12 -2.86
C VAL A 29 3.43 5.64 -2.90
N VAL A 30 2.15 5.35 -2.75
CA VAL A 30 1.57 4.03 -2.94
C VAL A 30 0.88 4.04 -4.28
N GLU A 31 1.22 3.10 -5.16
CA GLU A 31 0.53 2.94 -6.44
C GLU A 31 0.19 1.49 -6.74
N ALA A 32 -0.93 1.24 -7.42
CA ALA A 32 -1.33 -0.09 -7.85
C ALA A 32 -2.22 -0.03 -9.10
N ASN A 33 -2.20 -1.10 -9.90
CA ASN A 33 -3.05 -1.25 -11.08
C ASN A 33 -3.98 -2.47 -10.95
N LEU A 34 -4.81 -2.69 -11.97
CA LEU A 34 -5.76 -3.82 -12.00
C LEU A 34 -5.15 -5.10 -12.57
N ASN A 35 -3.85 -5.09 -12.90
CA ASN A 35 -3.10 -6.25 -13.38
C ASN A 35 -2.24 -6.92 -12.28
N GLY A 36 -2.39 -6.50 -11.03
CA GLY A 36 -1.73 -7.14 -9.89
C GLY A 36 -0.34 -6.62 -9.63
N GLU A 37 -0.06 -5.40 -10.11
CA GLU A 37 1.17 -4.69 -9.83
C GLU A 37 0.91 -3.60 -8.80
N MET A 38 1.80 -3.50 -7.81
CA MET A 38 1.78 -2.45 -6.80
C MET A 38 3.20 -1.98 -6.54
N ASN A 39 3.40 -0.67 -6.43
CA ASN A 39 4.69 -0.10 -6.09
C ASN A 39 4.59 0.76 -4.82
N LEU A 40 5.62 0.64 -3.98
CA LEU A 40 5.84 1.51 -2.82
C LEU A 40 7.08 2.34 -3.10
N LYS A 41 6.90 3.65 -3.25
CA LYS A 41 7.96 4.59 -3.58
C LYS A 41 8.25 5.49 -2.39
N ILE A 42 9.53 5.66 -2.10
CA ILE A 42 10.06 6.70 -1.22
C ILE A 42 10.84 7.65 -2.10
N GLU A 43 10.42 8.90 -2.14
CA GLU A 43 11.09 9.95 -2.88
C GLU A 43 11.60 10.99 -1.90
N THR A 44 12.89 11.31 -2.00
CA THR A 44 13.55 12.36 -1.24
C THR A 44 14.33 13.26 -2.19
N ASP A 45 14.83 14.38 -1.68
CA ASP A 45 15.62 15.34 -2.46
C ASP A 45 16.94 14.74 -2.99
N LEU A 46 17.42 13.63 -2.40
CA LEU A 46 18.73 13.04 -2.72
C LEU A 46 18.63 11.69 -3.42
N VAL A 47 17.66 10.86 -3.01
CA VAL A 47 17.51 9.48 -3.50
C VAL A 47 16.04 9.09 -3.56
N SER A 48 15.71 8.26 -4.55
CA SER A 48 14.45 7.55 -4.60
C SER A 48 14.67 6.04 -4.45
N ALA A 49 13.77 5.39 -3.74
CA ALA A 49 13.72 3.94 -3.60
C ALA A 49 12.32 3.46 -3.97
N THR A 50 12.22 2.43 -4.81
CA THR A 50 10.94 1.83 -5.19
C THR A 50 10.98 0.34 -4.92
N THR A 51 9.96 -0.15 -4.22
CA THR A 51 9.71 -1.58 -4.06
C THR A 51 8.58 -1.97 -5.00
N HIS A 52 8.82 -3.01 -5.80
CA HIS A 52 7.87 -3.51 -6.78
C HIS A 52 7.27 -4.83 -6.27
N PHE A 53 5.95 -4.87 -6.18
CA PHE A 53 5.16 -6.07 -5.91
C PHE A 53 4.43 -6.46 -7.18
N LYS A 54 4.56 -7.73 -7.55
CA LYS A 54 3.93 -8.32 -8.74
C LYS A 54 3.11 -9.53 -8.32
N ASP A 55 2.30 -10.03 -9.25
CA ASP A 55 1.50 -11.24 -9.08
C ASP A 55 0.50 -11.12 -7.91
N LEU A 56 0.02 -9.90 -7.64
CA LEU A 56 -1.02 -9.65 -6.65
C LEU A 56 -2.41 -9.96 -7.25
N GLY A 57 -3.31 -10.50 -6.43
CA GLY A 57 -4.70 -10.72 -6.84
C GLY A 57 -5.52 -9.44 -6.78
N ASN A 58 -6.36 -9.20 -7.79
CA ASN A 58 -7.37 -8.14 -7.77
C ASN A 58 -8.76 -8.71 -7.49
N PRO A 59 -9.56 -8.06 -6.63
CA PRO A 59 -10.93 -8.50 -6.38
C PRO A 59 -11.80 -8.32 -7.64
N PRO A 60 -12.77 -9.22 -7.88
CA PRO A 60 -13.57 -9.25 -9.11
C PRO A 60 -14.59 -8.11 -9.24
N TRP A 61 -14.63 -7.18 -8.28
CA TRP A 61 -15.64 -6.12 -8.22
C TRP A 61 -15.52 -5.06 -9.34
N GLY A 62 -14.49 -5.15 -10.19
CA GLY A 62 -14.24 -4.20 -11.28
C GLY A 62 -15.09 -4.40 -12.55
N ASP A 63 -15.53 -5.63 -12.85
CA ASP A 63 -16.09 -5.94 -14.18
C ASP A 63 -17.52 -6.49 -14.20
N GLU A 64 -18.02 -7.13 -13.14
CA GLU A 64 -19.30 -7.88 -13.22
C GLU A 64 -20.42 -7.39 -12.29
N SER A 65 -20.19 -6.37 -11.44
CA SER A 65 -21.20 -5.90 -10.48
C SER A 65 -21.95 -4.62 -10.87
N SER A 66 -21.66 -4.04 -12.04
CA SER A 66 -22.44 -2.94 -12.61
C SER A 66 -23.72 -3.44 -13.31
N GLN A 67 -24.61 -4.10 -12.56
CA GLN A 67 -25.99 -4.32 -13.03
C GLN A 67 -26.88 -3.08 -12.88
N ASP A 68 -26.33 -1.95 -12.43
CA ASP A 68 -27.06 -0.68 -12.31
C ASP A 68 -26.35 0.45 -13.07
N GLY A 69 -26.65 0.53 -14.38
CA GLY A 69 -26.91 1.78 -15.13
C GLY A 69 -25.92 2.95 -15.18
N GLY A 70 -24.71 2.88 -14.61
CA GLY A 70 -23.68 3.93 -14.72
C GLY A 70 -22.57 3.55 -15.72
N PRO A 71 -21.91 4.52 -16.39
CA PRO A 71 -20.70 4.21 -17.14
C PRO A 71 -19.62 3.84 -16.13
N SER A 72 -19.49 2.55 -15.80
CA SER A 72 -18.27 2.00 -15.23
C SER A 72 -17.19 2.25 -16.27
N GLN A 73 -16.49 3.37 -16.11
CA GLN A 73 -15.34 3.71 -16.92
C GLN A 73 -14.39 2.51 -16.79
N SER A 74 -14.30 1.73 -17.87
CA SER A 74 -13.31 0.68 -18.04
C SER A 74 -11.96 1.38 -17.97
N ARG A 75 -11.48 1.54 -16.74
CA ARG A 75 -10.20 2.16 -16.45
C ARG A 75 -9.18 1.19 -16.99
N ASP A 76 -8.27 1.71 -17.80
CA ASP A 76 -7.16 0.94 -18.34
C ASP A 76 -6.51 0.09 -17.23
N PRO A 77 -6.52 -1.25 -17.34
CA PRO A 77 -6.01 -2.15 -16.31
C PRO A 77 -4.54 -1.93 -15.97
N GLU A 78 -3.77 -1.36 -16.91
CA GLU A 78 -2.36 -1.05 -16.73
C GLU A 78 -2.14 0.27 -15.97
N LEU A 79 -3.15 1.15 -15.93
CA LEU A 79 -3.03 2.49 -15.36
C LEU A 79 -2.92 2.43 -13.82
N MET A 80 -1.87 3.05 -13.30
CA MET A 80 -1.56 3.09 -11.87
C MET A 80 -2.47 4.08 -11.13
N ALA A 81 -3.21 3.60 -10.13
CA ALA A 81 -3.87 4.45 -9.16
C ALA A 81 -2.83 4.77 -8.10
N GLN A 82 -2.66 6.04 -7.73
CA GLN A 82 -1.64 6.42 -6.76
C GLN A 82 -2.21 7.33 -5.67
N ALA A 83 -1.60 7.28 -4.50
CA ALA A 83 -1.80 8.25 -3.44
C ALA A 83 -0.49 8.46 -2.67
N THR A 84 -0.15 9.72 -2.41
CA THR A 84 0.96 10.09 -1.54
C THR A 84 0.46 10.12 -0.11
N VAL A 85 1.11 9.45 0.83
CA VAL A 85 0.66 9.35 2.23
C VAL A 85 1.75 9.73 3.23
N ASP A 86 1.36 10.10 4.45
CA ASP A 86 2.33 10.29 5.55
C ASP A 86 2.89 8.92 5.96
N ILE A 87 4.20 8.74 5.77
CA ILE A 87 4.91 7.51 6.10
C ILE A 87 4.71 7.08 7.56
N ARG A 88 4.55 8.03 8.49
CA ARG A 88 4.33 7.70 9.91
C ARG A 88 2.99 7.04 10.14
N LYS A 89 1.95 7.42 9.40
CA LYS A 89 0.63 6.77 9.48
C LYS A 89 0.69 5.34 8.96
N LEU A 90 1.42 5.13 7.87
CA LEU A 90 1.64 3.79 7.34
C LEU A 90 2.48 2.93 8.29
N GLN A 91 3.56 3.48 8.85
CA GLN A 91 4.40 2.78 9.83
C GLN A 91 3.60 2.42 11.08
N GLN A 92 2.78 3.33 11.61
CA GLN A 92 1.89 3.06 12.75
C GLN A 92 0.96 1.88 12.47
N PHE A 93 0.39 1.83 11.27
CA PHE A 93 -0.45 0.70 10.85
C PHE A 93 0.35 -0.61 10.80
N LEU A 94 1.53 -0.61 10.16
CA LEU A 94 2.37 -1.79 9.99
C LEU A 94 2.89 -2.34 11.33
N VAL A 95 3.35 -1.46 12.23
CA VAL A 95 3.81 -1.85 13.58
C VAL A 95 2.67 -2.39 14.44
N GLY A 96 1.44 -1.91 14.22
CA GLY A 96 0.25 -2.43 14.88
C GLY A 96 -0.10 -3.88 14.51
N GLN A 97 0.43 -4.41 13.41
CA GLN A 97 0.17 -5.78 12.98
C GLN A 97 1.18 -6.75 13.60
N GLN A 98 0.96 -7.13 14.86
CA GLN A 98 1.76 -8.18 15.53
C GLN A 98 1.40 -9.60 15.06
N VAL A 99 0.30 -9.77 14.33
CA VAL A 99 -0.18 -11.05 13.80
C VAL A 99 -0.27 -11.01 12.28
N ASN A 100 -0.02 -12.15 11.62
CA ASN A 100 -0.14 -12.25 10.17
C ASN A 100 -1.62 -12.34 9.78
N PRO A 101 -2.16 -11.40 9.00
CA PRO A 101 -3.54 -11.47 8.55
C PRO A 101 -3.73 -12.65 7.59
N SER A 102 -4.92 -13.26 7.60
CA SER A 102 -5.31 -14.28 6.62
C SER A 102 -5.54 -13.67 5.24
N LYS A 103 -5.95 -12.40 5.19
CA LYS A 103 -6.10 -11.62 3.96
C LYS A 103 -5.77 -10.16 4.20
N ALA A 104 -5.08 -9.53 3.25
CA ALA A 104 -4.84 -8.10 3.21
C ALA A 104 -5.32 -7.54 1.88
N MET A 105 -5.98 -6.38 1.91
CA MET A 105 -6.42 -5.65 0.73
C MET A 105 -5.99 -4.19 0.85
N CYS A 106 -5.51 -3.63 -0.25
CA CYS A 106 -5.11 -2.23 -0.35
C CYS A 106 -5.96 -1.59 -1.47
N ASN A 107 -6.87 -0.72 -1.08
CA ASN A 107 -7.69 0.04 -2.02
C ASN A 107 -7.13 1.46 -2.13
N ILE A 108 -6.90 1.94 -3.35
CA ILE A 108 -6.36 3.27 -3.60
C ILE A 108 -7.42 4.10 -4.32
N VAL A 109 -7.89 5.15 -3.66
CA VAL A 109 -8.66 6.20 -4.32
C VAL A 109 -7.66 7.25 -4.79
N HIS A 110 -7.52 7.39 -6.11
CA HIS A 110 -6.47 8.21 -6.73
C HIS A 110 -6.38 9.61 -6.11
N GLN A 111 -5.18 9.95 -5.63
CA GLN A 111 -4.83 11.23 -4.98
C GLN A 111 -5.68 11.61 -3.76
N ASN A 112 -6.40 10.67 -3.15
CA ASN A 112 -7.34 10.98 -2.07
C ASN A 112 -7.10 10.15 -0.81
N VAL A 113 -7.16 8.82 -0.89
CA VAL A 113 -7.06 7.97 0.30
C VAL A 113 -6.56 6.57 -0.06
N VAL A 114 -5.74 6.02 0.82
CA VAL A 114 -5.40 4.59 0.84
C VAL A 114 -6.22 3.92 1.93
N HIS A 115 -7.01 2.92 1.57
CA HIS A 115 -7.83 2.13 2.47
C HIS A 115 -7.28 0.71 2.59
N LEU A 116 -6.74 0.40 3.76
CA LEU A 116 -6.15 -0.89 4.09
C LEU A 116 -7.16 -1.73 4.87
N ILE A 117 -7.43 -2.93 4.38
CA ILE A 117 -8.33 -3.89 5.02
C ILE A 117 -7.54 -5.14 5.35
N LEU A 118 -7.51 -5.50 6.63
CA LEU A 118 -6.92 -6.75 7.10
C LEU A 118 -8.02 -7.64 7.66
N LEU A 119 -7.98 -8.90 7.29
CA LEU A 119 -8.82 -9.94 7.84
C LEU A 119 -7.94 -10.91 8.61
N HIS A 120 -8.34 -11.25 9.82
CA HIS A 120 -7.72 -12.30 10.62
C HIS A 120 -8.84 -13.05 11.35
N GLU A 121 -8.98 -14.33 11.02
CA GLU A 121 -10.12 -15.16 11.44
C GLU A 121 -11.47 -14.47 11.09
N ASP A 122 -12.31 -14.20 12.08
CA ASP A 122 -13.62 -13.55 11.93
C ASP A 122 -13.58 -12.02 12.19
N VAL A 123 -12.39 -11.44 12.35
CA VAL A 123 -12.21 -10.01 12.63
C VAL A 123 -11.63 -9.28 11.42
N SER A 124 -12.23 -8.14 11.08
CA SER A 124 -11.68 -7.23 10.08
C SER A 124 -11.24 -5.91 10.72
N LEU A 125 -10.04 -5.46 10.34
CA LEU A 125 -9.51 -4.14 10.66
C LEU A 125 -9.47 -3.30 9.38
N GLN A 126 -10.07 -2.12 9.43
CA GLN A 126 -10.07 -1.16 8.34
C GLN A 126 -9.33 0.10 8.77
N TYR A 127 -8.38 0.55 7.95
CA TYR A 127 -7.55 1.71 8.23
C TYR A 127 -7.50 2.64 7.02
N PHE A 128 -7.81 3.92 7.23
CA PHE A 128 -7.84 4.94 6.18
C PHE A 128 -6.66 5.89 6.35
N ILE A 129 -5.82 5.99 5.33
CA ILE A 129 -4.70 6.91 5.27
C ILE A 129 -5.01 7.97 4.21
N PRO A 130 -5.39 9.19 4.62
CA PRO A 130 -5.65 10.27 3.68
C PRO A 130 -4.36 10.65 2.96
N ALA A 131 -4.50 11.03 1.69
CA ALA A 131 -3.41 11.53 0.90
C ALA A 131 -2.90 12.86 1.48
N VAL A 132 -1.59 13.07 1.37
CA VAL A 132 -0.95 14.34 1.70
C VAL A 132 -0.77 15.17 0.42
N ALA A 133 -1.06 16.47 0.52
CA ALA A 133 -0.97 17.43 -0.57
C ALA A 133 0.46 17.97 -0.73
#